data_AF-A0A9E1RDG6-F1
#
_entry.id   AF-A0A9E1RDG6-F1
#
_cell.length_a   1.000
_cell.length_b   1.000
_cell.length_c   1.000
_cell.angle_alpha   90.00
_cell.angle_beta   90.00
_cell.angle_gamma   90.00
#
_symmetry.space_group_name_H-M   'P 1'
#
loop_
_entity.id
_entity.type
_entity.pdbx_description
1 polymer ?
#
loop_
_entity_poly.entity_id
_entity_poly.type
_entity_poly.pdbx_seq_one_letter_code
_entity_poly.pdbx_strand_id
1 'polypeptide(L)'
;MKQKTKKDPEERTMFIDRYLHRTKAFQGLSKAAITLLFEFLYRRKLEYDNEKWVITNNAEIILSYRYVKKLFGFSHSTTARCLSQLVERGFIDIAHQGTANARDCSRYAISDRWKAFGTKKFIEQKRQKDTRRLGFASSKLKVVSIKNGTQKY
;
A
#
# COMPACT_ATOMS: atom_id res chain seq x y z
N MET A 1 40.57 8.60 6.51
CA MET A 1 39.20 8.04 6.60
C MET A 1 38.75 7.66 5.20
N LYS A 2 38.53 6.36 4.91
CA LYS A 2 38.20 5.90 3.56
C LYS A 2 36.77 6.33 3.20
N GLN A 3 36.65 7.16 2.16
CA GLN A 3 35.39 7.44 1.49
C GLN A 3 34.85 6.10 0.94
N LYS A 4 33.65 5.69 1.35
CA LYS A 4 33.03 4.47 0.81
C LYS A 4 32.53 4.76 -0.60
N THR A 5 33.34 4.36 -1.56
CA THR A 5 33.07 4.24 -2.99
C THR A 5 31.82 3.40 -3.26
N LYS A 6 31.16 3.71 -4.38
CA LYS A 6 30.00 3.04 -4.99
C LYS A 6 29.97 1.53 -4.68
N LYS A 7 28.96 1.08 -3.93
CA LYS A 7 28.75 -0.33 -3.56
C LYS A 7 28.21 -1.14 -4.74
N ASP A 8 28.78 -2.34 -4.90
CA ASP A 8 28.31 -3.42 -5.77
C ASP A 8 26.80 -3.70 -5.64
N PRO A 9 26.15 -4.19 -6.72
CA PRO A 9 24.71 -4.48 -6.75
C PRO A 9 24.23 -5.57 -5.78
N GLU A 10 25.15 -6.30 -5.15
CA GLU A 10 24.89 -7.48 -4.31
C GLU A 10 24.60 -7.17 -2.82
N GLU A 11 24.95 -5.97 -2.33
CA GLU A 11 24.68 -5.57 -0.95
C GLU A 11 23.47 -4.63 -0.83
N ARG A 12 22.29 -5.08 -1.21
CA ARG A 12 21.04 -4.33 -0.98
C ARG A 12 20.60 -4.47 0.48
N THR A 13 21.25 -3.73 1.37
CA THR A 13 20.87 -3.68 2.79
C THR A 13 19.59 -2.87 2.98
N MET A 14 18.60 -3.44 3.68
CA MET A 14 17.41 -2.70 4.11
C MET A 14 17.62 -2.18 5.54
N PHE A 15 17.49 -0.87 5.72
CA PHE A 15 17.51 -0.26 7.04
C PHE A 15 16.10 -0.23 7.63
N ILE A 16 15.94 -0.66 8.88
CA ILE A 16 14.70 -0.55 9.64
C ILE A 16 14.97 0.04 11.02
N ASP A 17 13.99 0.73 11.59
CA ASP A 17 14.10 1.22 12.97
C ASP A 17 14.22 0.04 13.94
N ARG A 18 15.19 0.09 14.86
CA ARG A 18 15.45 -0.99 15.82
C ARG A 18 14.26 -1.26 16.73
N TYR A 19 13.47 -0.24 17.05
CA TYR A 19 12.31 -0.36 17.93
C TYR A 19 11.02 -0.77 17.19
N LEU A 20 11.02 -0.76 15.85
CA LEU A 20 9.85 -1.03 15.02
C LEU A 20 9.08 -2.28 15.47
N HIS A 21 9.79 -3.40 15.66
CA HIS A 21 9.21 -4.71 16.00
C HIS A 21 8.50 -4.76 17.36
N ARG A 22 8.82 -3.84 18.29
CA ARG A 22 8.24 -3.78 19.64
C ARG A 22 6.99 -2.91 19.70
N THR A 23 6.71 -2.16 18.64
CA THR A 23 5.56 -1.24 18.64
C THR A 23 4.23 -1.97 18.46
N LYS A 24 3.18 -1.47 19.13
CA LYS A 24 1.81 -1.96 18.94
C LYS A 24 1.32 -1.80 17.50
N ALA A 25 1.82 -0.78 16.79
CA ALA A 25 1.57 -0.57 15.38
C ALA A 25 2.05 -1.78 14.56
N PHE A 26 3.29 -2.21 14.75
CA PHE A 26 3.89 -3.31 14.00
C PHE A 26 3.33 -4.67 14.43
N GLN A 27 3.21 -4.91 15.73
CA GLN A 27 2.74 -6.21 16.27
C GLN A 27 1.33 -6.60 15.82
N GLY A 28 0.48 -5.62 15.50
CA GLY A 28 -0.86 -5.89 14.98
C GLY A 28 -0.96 -5.99 13.45
N LEU A 29 0.17 -5.98 12.72
CA LEU A 29 0.18 -6.24 11.28
C LEU A 29 0.03 -7.74 11.00
N SER A 30 -0.68 -8.06 9.91
CA SER A 30 -0.67 -9.42 9.38
C SER A 30 0.68 -9.75 8.75
N LYS A 31 1.04 -11.05 8.65
CA LYS A 31 2.27 -11.50 7.99
C LYS A 31 2.41 -10.93 6.57
N ALA A 32 1.33 -10.94 5.79
CA ALA A 32 1.30 -10.38 4.44
C ALA A 32 1.49 -8.85 4.44
N ALA A 33 0.94 -8.13 5.42
CA ALA A 33 1.16 -6.70 5.55
C ALA A 33 2.61 -6.37 5.93
N ILE A 34 3.26 -7.18 6.78
CA ILE A 34 4.68 -7.04 7.09
C ILE A 34 5.53 -7.23 5.83
N THR A 35 5.24 -8.25 5.02
CA THR A 35 5.93 -8.46 3.74
C THR A 35 5.78 -7.25 2.82
N LEU A 36 4.57 -6.68 2.71
CA LEU A 36 4.35 -5.46 1.92
C LEU A 36 5.08 -4.24 2.48
N LEU A 37 5.12 -4.08 3.81
CA LEU A 37 5.88 -3.01 4.45
C LEU A 37 7.36 -3.09 4.06
N PHE A 38 7.94 -4.29 4.11
CA PHE A 38 9.33 -4.49 3.70
C PHE A 38 9.53 -4.20 2.22
N GLU A 39 8.57 -4.51 1.35
CA GLU A 39 8.64 -4.12 -0.06
C GLU A 39 8.64 -2.59 -0.24
N PHE A 40 7.87 -1.83 0.55
CA PHE A 40 7.93 -0.37 0.55
C PHE A 40 9.30 0.13 1.02
N LEU A 41 9.85 -0.44 2.10
CA LEU A 41 11.17 -0.09 2.62
C LEU A 41 12.31 -0.47 1.65
N TYR A 42 12.11 -1.50 0.83
CA TYR A 42 13.02 -1.89 -0.24
C TYR A 42 13.00 -0.91 -1.42
N ARG A 43 11.82 -0.38 -1.77
CA ARG A 43 11.63 0.55 -2.90
C ARG A 43 12.04 1.98 -2.61
N ARG A 44 12.18 2.36 -1.35
CA ARG A 44 12.54 3.72 -0.97
C ARG A 44 13.99 4.01 -1.33
N LYS A 45 14.25 5.23 -1.76
CA LYS A 45 15.61 5.77 -1.97
C LYS A 45 15.94 6.63 -0.77
N LEU A 46 17.06 6.33 -0.10
CA LEU A 46 17.54 7.08 1.05
C LEU A 46 18.78 7.87 0.64
N GLU A 47 18.76 9.16 0.94
CA GLU A 47 19.92 10.02 0.82
C GLU A 47 20.19 10.68 2.18
N TYR A 48 21.47 10.93 2.46
CA TYR A 48 21.87 11.60 3.67
C TYR A 48 21.99 13.09 3.36
N ASP A 49 21.07 13.89 3.92
CA ASP A 49 20.98 15.33 3.72
C ASP A 49 20.76 16.02 5.07
N ASN A 50 21.41 17.18 5.27
CA ASN A 50 21.28 18.00 6.49
C ASN A 50 21.31 17.18 7.79
N GLU A 51 22.35 16.32 7.90
CA GLU A 51 22.60 15.42 9.02
C GLU A 51 21.55 14.33 9.28
N LYS A 52 20.60 14.14 8.35
CA LYS A 52 19.47 13.21 8.49
C LYS A 52 19.31 12.35 7.24
N TRP A 53 18.78 11.15 7.44
CA TRP A 53 18.39 10.28 6.33
C TRP A 53 17.01 10.68 5.83
N VAL A 54 16.91 11.08 4.56
CA VAL A 54 15.67 11.53 3.93
C VAL A 54 15.30 10.56 2.81
N ILE A 55 14.00 10.31 2.65
CA ILE A 55 13.46 9.50 1.55
C ILE A 55 13.26 10.40 0.33
N THR A 56 14.09 10.27 -0.70
CA THR A 56 14.07 11.19 -1.85
C THR A 56 12.95 10.92 -2.83
N ASN A 57 12.47 9.68 -2.90
CA ASN A 57 11.29 9.31 -3.71
C ASN A 57 10.02 9.14 -2.86
N ASN A 58 9.92 9.85 -1.73
CA ASN A 58 8.71 9.79 -0.93
C ASN A 58 7.52 10.32 -1.75
N ALA A 59 6.32 9.77 -1.53
CA ALA A 59 5.14 10.04 -2.35
C ALA A 59 5.20 9.59 -3.83
N GLU A 60 6.33 9.02 -4.28
CA GLU A 60 6.51 8.49 -5.65
C GLU A 60 6.61 6.96 -5.69
N ILE A 61 6.51 6.30 -4.53
CA ILE A 61 6.65 4.85 -4.47
C ILE A 61 5.42 4.20 -5.09
N ILE A 62 5.65 3.43 -6.15
CA ILE A 62 4.61 2.68 -6.87
C ILE A 62 4.71 1.20 -6.52
N LEU A 63 3.58 0.64 -6.07
CA LEU A 63 3.41 -0.78 -5.85
C LEU A 63 2.11 -1.25 -6.51
N SER A 64 2.23 -1.88 -7.68
CA SER A 64 1.08 -2.36 -8.43
C SER A 64 0.61 -3.74 -7.93
N TYR A 65 -0.69 -3.98 -7.99
CA TYR A 65 -1.31 -5.24 -7.56
C TYR A 65 -0.80 -6.44 -8.38
N ARG A 66 -0.58 -6.23 -9.68
CA ARG A 66 0.01 -7.24 -10.57
C ARG A 66 1.43 -7.61 -10.14
N TYR A 67 2.23 -6.62 -9.74
CA TYR A 67 3.59 -6.86 -9.28
C TYR A 67 3.62 -7.59 -7.95
N VAL A 68 2.75 -7.20 -7.01
CA VAL A 68 2.58 -7.90 -5.72
C VAL A 68 2.16 -9.36 -5.93
N LYS A 69 1.20 -9.62 -6.83
CA LYS A 69 0.79 -10.98 -7.17
C LYS A 69 1.97 -11.79 -7.76
N LYS A 70 2.78 -11.17 -8.63
CA LYS A 70 3.94 -11.83 -9.25
C LYS A 70 5.04 -12.16 -8.24
N LEU A 71 5.37 -11.25 -7.33
CA LEU A 71 6.44 -11.46 -6.35
C LEU A 71 6.04 -12.33 -5.16
N PHE A 72 4.86 -12.09 -4.60
CA PHE A 72 4.47 -12.65 -3.31
C PHE A 72 3.27 -13.61 -3.42
N GLY A 73 2.67 -13.76 -4.60
CA GLY A 73 1.49 -14.62 -4.80
C GLY A 73 0.19 -14.07 -4.21
N PHE A 74 0.19 -12.85 -3.67
CA PHE A 74 -1.01 -12.32 -3.01
C PHE A 74 -2.10 -11.97 -4.01
N SER A 75 -3.34 -12.31 -3.67
CA SER A 75 -4.51 -11.89 -4.43
C SER A 75 -4.70 -10.38 -4.35
N HIS A 76 -5.52 -9.82 -5.25
CA HIS A 76 -5.82 -8.39 -5.23
C HIS A 76 -6.54 -7.98 -3.93
N SER A 77 -7.43 -8.83 -3.41
CA SER A 77 -8.17 -8.57 -2.16
C SER A 77 -7.24 -8.59 -0.95
N THR A 78 -6.32 -9.55 -0.87
CA THR A 78 -5.30 -9.60 0.20
C THR A 78 -4.40 -8.37 0.14
N THR A 79 -3.92 -8.01 -1.05
CA THR A 79 -3.11 -6.81 -1.27
C THR A 79 -3.84 -5.55 -0.80
N ALA A 80 -5.12 -5.38 -1.19
CA ALA A 80 -5.93 -4.24 -0.76
C ALA A 80 -6.08 -4.17 0.76
N ARG A 81 -6.35 -5.31 1.42
CA ARG A 81 -6.47 -5.39 2.89
C ARG A 81 -5.15 -5.03 3.58
N CYS A 82 -4.03 -5.53 3.06
CA CYS A 82 -2.71 -5.22 3.60
C CYS A 82 -2.38 -3.73 3.47
N LEU A 83 -2.66 -3.12 2.31
CA LEU A 83 -2.48 -1.68 2.11
C LEU A 83 -3.35 -0.87 3.08
N SER A 84 -4.61 -1.26 3.28
CA SER A 84 -5.46 -0.60 4.29
C SER A 84 -4.88 -0.72 5.70
N GLN A 85 -4.39 -1.90 6.11
CA GLN A 85 -3.75 -2.08 7.41
C GLN A 85 -2.52 -1.19 7.59
N LEU A 86 -1.70 -1.03 6.55
CA LEU A 86 -0.50 -0.19 6.59
C LEU A 86 -0.85 1.30 6.70
N VAL A 87 -1.90 1.76 6.01
CA VAL A 87 -2.41 3.14 6.11
C VAL A 87 -2.98 3.42 7.50
N GLU A 88 -3.86 2.54 7.97
CA GLU A 88 -4.54 2.68 9.27
C GLU A 88 -3.56 2.72 10.44
N ARG A 89 -2.45 1.99 10.34
CA ARG A 89 -1.39 1.94 11.36
C ARG A 89 -0.33 3.02 11.19
N GLY A 90 -0.40 3.82 10.14
CA GLY A 90 0.49 4.96 9.91
C GLY A 90 1.88 4.60 9.40
N PHE A 91 2.04 3.47 8.71
CA PHE A 91 3.29 3.12 8.05
C PHE A 91 3.41 3.71 6.65
N ILE A 92 2.29 3.86 5.95
CA ILE A 92 2.24 4.46 4.62
C ILE A 92 1.05 5.41 4.53
N ASP A 93 1.18 6.41 3.66
CA ASP A 93 0.09 7.31 3.31
C ASP A 93 -0.13 7.25 1.78
N ILE A 94 -1.36 7.47 1.33
CA ILE A 94 -1.69 7.48 -0.10
C ILE A 94 -1.45 8.90 -0.61
N ALA A 95 -0.36 9.09 -1.35
CA ALA A 95 -0.01 10.39 -1.92
C ALA A 95 -0.84 10.71 -3.16
N HIS A 96 -1.11 9.70 -3.99
CA HIS A 96 -1.95 9.82 -5.17
C HIS A 96 -2.77 8.56 -5.37
N GLN A 97 -4.08 8.71 -5.55
CA GLN A 97 -4.95 7.60 -5.88
C GLN A 97 -5.17 7.56 -7.39
N GLY A 98 -4.45 6.65 -8.05
CA GLY A 98 -4.63 6.41 -9.49
C GLY A 98 -6.06 6.05 -9.86
N THR A 99 -6.46 6.47 -11.05
CA THR A 99 -7.76 6.20 -11.68
C THR A 99 -7.76 4.88 -12.45
N ALA A 100 -8.88 4.52 -13.08
CA ALA A 100 -9.00 3.30 -13.90
C ALA A 100 -8.15 3.33 -15.19
N ASN A 101 -7.40 4.42 -15.43
CA ASN A 101 -6.57 4.60 -16.60
C ASN A 101 -5.25 3.85 -16.42
N ALA A 102 -4.86 3.04 -17.40
CA ALA A 102 -3.64 2.22 -17.35
C ALA A 102 -2.34 3.02 -17.15
N ARG A 103 -2.35 4.33 -17.45
CA ARG A 103 -1.21 5.24 -17.26
C ARG A 103 -1.17 5.89 -15.87
N ASP A 104 -2.25 5.77 -15.09
CA ASP A 104 -2.40 6.41 -13.79
C ASP A 104 -2.35 5.36 -12.68
N CYS A 105 -1.35 5.45 -11.80
CA CYS A 105 -1.08 4.44 -10.79
C CYS A 105 -1.07 5.05 -9.38
N SER A 106 -1.51 4.28 -8.39
CA SER A 106 -1.44 4.72 -7.00
C SER A 106 0.00 4.93 -6.57
N ARG A 107 0.27 6.08 -5.98
CA ARG A 107 1.56 6.42 -5.38
C ARG A 107 1.42 6.55 -3.88
N TYR A 108 2.44 6.06 -3.18
CA TYR A 108 2.45 5.96 -1.73
C TYR A 108 3.64 6.72 -1.16
N ALA A 109 3.46 7.26 0.04
CA ALA A 109 4.51 7.82 0.87
C ALA A 109 4.75 6.90 2.07
N ILE A 110 6.00 6.78 2.52
CA ILE A 110 6.32 6.17 3.80
C ILE A 110 6.12 7.23 4.88
N SER A 111 5.49 6.82 5.98
CA SER A 111 5.08 7.72 7.04
C SER A 111 5.68 7.31 8.38
N ASP A 112 5.91 8.29 9.24
CA ASP A 112 6.37 8.09 10.62
C ASP A 112 5.21 8.13 11.64
N ARG A 113 3.96 8.23 11.17
CA ARG A 113 2.75 8.31 11.99
C ARG A 113 2.61 7.11 12.94
N TRP A 114 3.10 5.94 12.54
CA TRP A 114 3.13 4.73 13.38
C TRP A 114 3.86 4.95 14.72
N LYS A 115 4.80 5.89 14.82
CA LYS A 115 5.50 6.21 16.08
C LYS A 115 4.56 6.75 17.16
N ALA A 116 3.48 7.43 16.75
CA ALA A 116 2.46 7.96 17.64
C ALA A 116 1.26 6.99 17.84
N PHE A 117 1.26 5.82 17.21
CA PHE A 117 0.13 4.89 17.21
C PHE A 117 -0.31 4.48 18.62
N GLY A 118 -1.61 4.59 18.90
CA GLY A 118 -2.19 4.31 20.22
C GLY A 118 -2.02 5.45 21.24
N THR A 119 -1.51 6.61 20.84
CA THR A 119 -1.48 7.83 21.66
C THR A 119 -2.51 8.85 21.15
N LYS A 120 -2.84 9.85 21.98
CA LYS A 120 -3.72 10.96 21.57
C LYS A 120 -3.17 11.80 20.40
N LYS A 121 -1.87 11.69 20.11
CA LYS A 121 -1.20 12.39 19.00
C LYS A 121 -1.28 11.61 17.69
N PHE A 122 -1.87 10.41 17.69
CA PHE A 122 -2.01 9.63 16.47
C PHE A 122 -3.03 10.28 15.54
N ILE A 123 -2.58 10.62 14.33
CA ILE A 123 -3.46 11.08 13.28
C ILE A 123 -4.00 9.84 12.57
N GLU A 124 -5.30 9.59 12.63
CA GLU A 124 -5.89 8.47 11.89
C GLU A 124 -5.99 8.81 10.40
N GLN A 125 -5.66 7.86 9.54
CA GLN A 125 -5.99 7.93 8.12
C GLN A 125 -6.59 6.62 7.68
N LYS A 126 -7.55 6.72 6.75
CA LYS A 126 -8.20 5.57 6.15
C LYS A 126 -8.15 5.73 4.65
N ARG A 127 -7.97 4.60 3.96
CA ARG A 127 -8.06 4.57 2.51
C ARG A 127 -9.50 4.85 2.09
N GLN A 128 -9.69 5.82 1.20
CA GLN A 128 -11.01 6.09 0.63
C GLN A 128 -11.46 4.88 -0.19
N LYS A 129 -12.60 4.28 0.21
CA LYS A 129 -13.21 3.20 -0.55
C LYS A 129 -13.84 3.78 -1.81
N ASP A 130 -13.66 3.10 -2.93
CA ASP A 130 -14.41 3.45 -4.14
C ASP A 130 -15.89 3.08 -3.93
N THR A 131 -16.72 4.08 -3.75
CA THR A 131 -18.18 3.95 -3.55
C THR A 131 -18.95 4.16 -4.84
N ARG A 132 -18.26 4.38 -5.97
CA ARG A 132 -18.92 4.60 -7.26
C ARG A 132 -19.68 3.33 -7.64
N ARG A 133 -21.01 3.42 -7.74
CA ARG A 133 -21.89 2.34 -8.21
C ARG A 133 -21.78 2.18 -9.73
N LEU A 134 -20.66 1.63 -10.18
CA LEU A 134 -20.33 1.43 -11.60
C LEU A 134 -20.76 0.03 -12.07
N GLY A 135 -21.04 -0.11 -13.37
CA GLY A 135 -21.38 -1.39 -14.00
C GLY A 135 -22.70 -1.98 -13.48
N PHE A 136 -22.69 -3.28 -13.15
CA PHE A 136 -23.86 -4.05 -12.70
C PHE A 136 -24.52 -3.55 -11.40
N ALA A 137 -23.83 -2.71 -10.64
CA ALA A 137 -24.35 -2.08 -9.43
C ALA A 137 -25.04 -0.72 -9.69
N SER A 138 -25.05 -0.25 -10.95
CA SER A 138 -25.75 0.98 -11.34
C SER A 138 -27.26 0.76 -11.29
N SER A 139 -27.98 1.71 -10.69
CA SER A 139 -29.45 1.70 -10.61
C SER A 139 -30.14 1.81 -11.98
N LYS A 140 -29.39 2.07 -13.07
CA LYS A 140 -29.92 2.22 -14.43
C LYS A 140 -30.16 0.89 -15.17
N LEU A 141 -29.84 -0.26 -14.58
CA LEU A 141 -30.08 -1.55 -15.23
C LEU A 141 -31.52 -2.00 -15.00
N LYS A 142 -32.34 -1.94 -16.05
CA LYS A 142 -33.67 -2.59 -16.06
C LYS A 142 -33.46 -4.10 -16.07
N VAL A 143 -33.87 -4.78 -15.01
CA VAL A 143 -33.97 -6.24 -15.00
C VAL A 143 -35.08 -6.63 -15.98
N VAL A 144 -34.71 -7.24 -17.11
CA VAL A 144 -35.67 -7.82 -18.04
C VAL A 144 -36.06 -9.19 -17.46
N SER A 145 -37.31 -9.31 -17.00
CA SER A 145 -37.85 -10.59 -16.56
C SER A 145 -38.05 -11.49 -17.78
N ILE A 146 -37.37 -12.64 -17.80
CA ILE A 146 -37.57 -13.66 -18.83
C ILE A 146 -38.90 -14.34 -18.54
N LYS A 147 -39.92 -14.11 -19.37
CA LYS A 147 -41.19 -14.85 -19.31
C LYS A 147 -40.92 -16.26 -19.83
N ASN A 148 -40.87 -17.25 -18.94
CA ASN A 148 -40.86 -18.66 -19.33
C ASN A 148 -42.18 -18.97 -20.06
N GLY A 149 -42.10 -19.26 -21.35
CA GLY A 149 -43.25 -19.63 -22.16
C GLY A 149 -43.71 -21.04 -21.84
N THR A 150 -44.89 -21.18 -21.26
CA THR A 150 -45.58 -22.46 -21.10
C THR A 150 -46.20 -22.87 -22.43
N GLN A 151 -45.67 -23.93 -23.04
CA GLN A 151 -46.30 -24.67 -24.14
C GLN A 151 -47.66 -25.23 -23.65
N LYS A 152 -48.71 -25.08 -24.47
CA LYS A 152 -49.97 -25.81 -24.31
C LYS A 152 -50.11 -26.80 -25.46
N TYR A 153 -50.42 -28.05 -25.09
CA TYR A 153 -50.90 -29.12 -25.96
C TYR A 153 -52.31 -28.83 -26.45
#